data_AF-A0A838JX66-F1
#
_entry.id   AF-A0A838JX66-F1
#
_cell.length_a   1.000
_cell.length_b   1.000
_cell.length_c   1.000
_cell.angle_alpha   90.00
_cell.angle_beta   90.00
_cell.angle_gamma   90.00
#
_symmetry.space_group_name_H-M   'P 1'
#
loop_
_entity.id
_entity.type
_entity.pdbx_description
1 polymer ?
#
loop_
_entity_poly.entity_id
_entity_poly.type
_entity_poly.pdbx_seq_one_letter_code
_entity_poly.pdbx_strand_id
1 'polypeptide(L)' 'MNHSTAGPLEPHPSTDEPPHACNDGVVYIGHLVTGEDGEEVEVFEAVPCRRCADSR' A
#
# COMPACT_ATOMS: atom_id res chain seq x y z
N MET A 1 17.29 -44.17 -4.96
CA MET A 1 16.78 -43.52 -3.74
C MET A 1 17.71 -42.36 -3.37
N ASN A 2 17.25 -41.13 -3.50
CA ASN A 2 17.86 -39.93 -2.91
C ASN A 2 16.75 -39.11 -2.26
N HIS A 3 16.56 -39.29 -0.96
CA HIS A 3 15.65 -38.48 -0.15
C HIS A 3 16.35 -37.16 0.15
N SER A 4 16.00 -36.10 -0.58
CA SER A 4 16.38 -34.75 -0.20
C SER A 4 15.49 -34.32 0.96
N THR A 5 16.02 -34.39 2.19
CA THR A 5 15.38 -33.88 3.39
C THR A 5 15.20 -32.37 3.26
N ALA A 6 13.94 -31.92 3.17
CA ALA A 6 13.60 -30.52 3.38
C ALA A 6 14.00 -30.15 4.81
N GLY A 7 14.85 -29.14 4.97
CA GLY A 7 15.19 -28.56 6.27
C GLY A 7 13.97 -27.95 6.95
N PRO A 8 14.08 -27.54 8.22
CA PRO A 8 13.01 -26.86 8.94
C PRO A 8 12.55 -25.64 8.13
N LEU A 9 11.25 -25.56 7.85
CA LEU A 9 10.64 -24.35 7.30
C LEU A 9 10.73 -23.29 8.40
N GLU A 10 11.79 -22.47 8.35
CA GLU A 10 11.87 -21.24 9.11
C GLU A 10 10.56 -20.48 8.86
N PRO A 11 9.81 -20.09 9.91
CA PRO A 11 8.58 -19.35 9.72
C PRO A 11 8.92 -18.05 9.00
N HIS A 12 8.51 -17.96 7.74
CA HIS A 12 8.49 -16.69 7.03
C HIS A 12 7.70 -15.74 7.93
N PRO A 13 8.20 -14.52 8.25
CA PRO A 13 7.38 -13.56 8.96
C PRO A 13 6.13 -13.37 8.11
N SER A 14 5.01 -13.91 8.58
CA SER A 14 3.74 -13.74 7.95
C SER A 14 3.40 -12.27 8.15
N THR A 15 3.79 -11.44 7.19
CA THR A 15 3.00 -10.26 6.81
C THR A 15 1.66 -10.80 6.30
N ASP A 16 0.87 -11.35 7.23
CA ASP A 16 -0.49 -11.86 7.02
C ASP A 16 -1.46 -10.70 6.76
N GLU A 17 -0.97 -9.47 6.86
CA GLU A 17 -1.69 -8.31 6.38
C GLU A 17 -1.46 -8.14 4.88
N PRO A 18 -2.52 -8.17 4.05
CA PRO A 18 -2.38 -7.88 2.63
C PRO A 18 -1.75 -6.48 2.48
N PRO A 19 -0.80 -6.31 1.54
CA PRO A 19 -0.11 -5.05 1.35
C PRO A 19 -1.13 -3.96 1.05
N HIS A 20 -1.17 -2.94 1.89
CA HIS A 20 -2.00 -1.76 1.68
C HIS A 20 -1.19 -0.67 0.97
N ALA A 21 -1.86 0.10 0.12
CA ALA A 21 -1.23 1.08 -0.77
C ALA A 21 -0.61 2.29 -0.08
N CYS A 22 -0.60 2.35 1.26
CA CYS A 22 -0.11 3.51 1.99
C CYS A 22 1.40 3.44 2.26
N ASN A 23 2.05 4.61 2.19
CA ASN A 23 3.39 4.82 2.72
C ASN A 23 3.27 5.53 4.08
N ASP A 24 3.73 4.89 5.16
CA ASP A 24 3.68 5.42 6.53
C ASP A 24 2.28 5.90 6.97
N GLY A 25 1.24 5.16 6.60
CA GLY A 25 -0.15 5.47 6.95
C GLY A 25 -0.80 6.55 6.10
N VAL A 26 -0.16 7.00 5.01
CA VAL A 26 -0.70 7.99 4.07
C VAL A 26 -0.83 7.38 2.66
N VAL A 27 -1.93 7.67 1.98
CA VAL A 27 -2.15 7.34 0.56
C VAL A 27 -2.15 8.64 -0.24
N TYR A 28 -1.51 8.64 -1.40
CA TYR A 28 -1.53 9.77 -2.33
C TYR A 28 -2.52 9.47 -3.45
N ILE A 29 -3.52 10.33 -3.62
CA ILE A 29 -4.55 10.19 -4.66
C ILE A 29 -4.34 11.28 -5.70
N GLY A 30 -3.96 10.87 -6.91
CA GLY A 30 -3.91 11.73 -8.09
C GLY A 30 -5.30 11.91 -8.68
N HIS A 31 -5.71 13.14 -8.94
CA HIS A 31 -6.93 13.45 -9.70
C HIS A 31 -6.75 14.72 -10.53
N LEU A 32 -7.50 14.83 -11.63
CA LEU A 32 -7.49 16.01 -12.50
C LEU A 32 -8.49 17.04 -11.97
N VAL A 33 -8.07 18.30 -11.92
CA VAL A 33 -8.92 19.45 -11.64
C VAL A 33 -8.83 20.44 -12.79
N THR A 34 -9.95 21.09 -13.12
CA THR A 34 -9.95 22.17 -14.11
C THR A 34 -9.63 23.50 -13.42
N GLY A 35 -8.58 24.18 -13.89
CA GLY A 35 -8.17 25.50 -13.44
C GLY A 35 -9.10 26.61 -13.93
N GLU A 36 -8.90 27.83 -13.42
CA GLU A 36 -9.69 29.01 -13.81
C GLU A 36 -9.49 29.41 -15.28
N ASP A 37 -8.34 29.03 -15.86
CA ASP A 37 -8.00 29.18 -17.27
C ASP A 37 -8.61 28.11 -18.18
N GLY A 38 -9.25 27.09 -17.59
CA GLY A 38 -9.83 25.95 -18.30
C GLY A 38 -8.85 24.82 -18.59
N GLU A 39 -7.61 24.88 -18.11
CA GLU A 39 -6.64 23.79 -18.26
C GLU A 39 -6.84 22.71 -17.19
N GLU A 40 -6.60 21.44 -17.55
CA GLU A 40 -6.65 20.32 -16.60
C GLU A 40 -5.27 20.12 -15.95
N VAL A 41 -5.25 20.11 -14.62
CA VAL A 41 -4.03 19.94 -13.82
C VAL A 41 -4.16 18.70 -12.94
N GLU A 42 -3.11 17.87 -12.91
CA GLU A 42 -3.03 16.73 -12.00
C GLU A 42 -2.63 17.19 -10.59
N VAL A 43 -3.48 16.89 -9.62
CA VAL A 43 -3.29 17.21 -8.21
C VAL A 43 -3.15 15.92 -7.42
N PHE A 44 -2.22 15.92 -6.47
CA PHE A 44 -2.02 14.81 -5.55
C PHE A 44 -2.45 15.20 -4.14
N GLU A 45 -3.39 14.46 -3.57
CA GLU A 45 -3.83 14.65 -2.19
C GLU A 45 -3.28 13.56 -1.28
N ALA A 46 -2.66 13.98 -0.18
CA ALA A 46 -2.24 13.09 0.90
C ALA A 46 -3.42 12.83 1.84
N VAL A 47 -3.96 11.62 1.83
CA VAL A 47 -5.09 11.21 2.68
C VAL A 47 -4.70 10.12 3.68
N PRO A 48 -5.28 10.08 4.89
CA PRO A 48 -5.03 8.99 5.83
C PRO A 48 -5.43 7.64 5.24
N CYS A 49 -4.58 6.63 5.43
CA CYS A 49 -4.92 5.26 5.10
C CYS A 49 -6.07 4.79 6.00
N ARG A 50 -7.21 4.47 5.39
CA ARG A 50 -8.40 3.98 6.11
C ARG A 50 -8.06 2.80 7.03
N ARG A 51 -7.34 1.81 6.53
CA ARG A 51 -6.94 0.64 7.33
C ARG A 51 -6.06 1.02 8.52
N CYS A 52 -5.07 1.89 8.32
CA CYS A 52 -4.21 2.35 9.42
C CYS A 52 -4.95 3.24 10.42
N ALA A 53 -5.99 3.95 9.99
CA ALA A 53 -6.84 4.75 10.87
C ALA A 53 -7.82 3.88 11.68
N ASP A 54 -8.35 2.82 11.08
CA ASP A 54 -9.25 1.86 11.72
C ASP A 54 -8.53 0.96 12.75
N SER A 55 -7.21 0.75 12.59
CA SER A 55 -6.37 -0.01 13.53
C SER A 55 -5.86 0.79 14.74
N ARG A 56 -6.29 2.05 14.92
CA ARG A 56 -5.86 2.93 16.03
C ARG A 56 -6.76 2.84 17.25
#